data_AF-A0A433SIR8-F1
#
_entry.id   AF-A0A433SIR8-F1
#
_cell.length_a   1.000
_cell.length_b   1.000
_cell.length_c   1.000
_cell.angle_alpha   90.00
_cell.angle_beta   90.00
_cell.angle_gamma   90.00
#
_symmetry.space_group_name_H-M   'P 1'
#
loop_
_entity.id
_entity.type
_entity.pdbx_description
1 polymer ?
#
loop_
_entity_poly.entity_id
_entity_poly.type
_entity_poly.pdbx_seq_one_letter_code
_entity_poly.pdbx_strand_id
1 'polypeptide(L)'
;MTMSWLNTMRNSFAGFSSTQDTIVALEALSLYASQDPNRNEFGLDLSLTASSDQNWEQDIHIPKNDFTRVYRSYLQENHVFGFIRSDTKGVGRAMLQLTTTKRVEFQKLVKTPMYIDNDLSKTPMKFFSLDLQINFAGRNNSIMLMRPCVR
;
A
#
# COMPACT_ATOMS: atom_id res chain seq x y z
N MET A 1 -22.47 -7.15 -6.87
CA MET A 1 -21.68 -7.12 -8.13
C MET A 1 -20.83 -5.86 -8.28
N THR A 2 -21.31 -4.66 -7.92
CA THR A 2 -20.57 -3.38 -8.07
C THR A 2 -19.32 -3.24 -7.17
N MET A 3 -19.42 -3.61 -5.88
CA MET A 3 -18.28 -3.47 -4.94
C MET A 3 -17.12 -4.41 -5.21
N SER A 4 -17.40 -5.61 -5.72
CA SER A 4 -16.34 -6.55 -6.14
C SER A 4 -15.50 -5.96 -7.26
N TRP A 5 -16.14 -5.34 -8.25
CA TRP A 5 -15.45 -4.66 -9.35
C TRP A 5 -14.61 -3.48 -8.86
N LEU A 6 -15.14 -2.63 -7.97
CA LEU A 6 -14.37 -1.53 -7.37
C LEU A 6 -13.12 -2.03 -6.63
N ASN A 7 -13.23 -3.16 -5.93
CA ASN A 7 -12.09 -3.75 -5.23
C ASN A 7 -11.06 -4.34 -6.19
N THR A 8 -11.49 -4.87 -7.35
CA THR A 8 -10.58 -5.29 -8.43
C THR A 8 -9.84 -4.09 -9.03
N MET A 9 -10.53 -2.98 -9.27
CA MET A 9 -9.91 -1.76 -9.82
C MET A 9 -8.86 -1.17 -8.86
N ARG A 10 -9.10 -1.26 -7.54
CA ARG A 10 -8.13 -0.86 -6.51
C ARG A 10 -6.81 -1.63 -6.61
N ASN A 11 -6.83 -2.89 -7.04
CA ASN A 11 -5.64 -3.75 -7.16
C ASN A 11 -4.98 -3.68 -8.55
N SER A 12 -5.41 -2.79 -9.44
CA SER A 12 -4.76 -2.58 -10.74
C SER A 12 -3.40 -1.89 -10.58
N PHE A 13 -2.59 -1.86 -11.65
CA PHE A 13 -1.17 -1.46 -11.66
C PHE A 13 -0.82 -0.11 -10.98
N ALA A 14 -1.80 0.76 -10.71
CA ALA A 14 -1.61 2.02 -10.00
C ALA A 14 -2.83 2.45 -9.13
N GLY A 15 -3.78 1.54 -8.86
CA GLY A 15 -5.04 1.89 -8.20
C GLY A 15 -6.02 2.61 -9.13
N PHE A 16 -6.75 3.60 -8.62
CA PHE A 16 -7.74 4.35 -9.41
C PHE A 16 -7.05 5.39 -10.30
N SER A 17 -7.56 5.60 -11.52
CA SER A 17 -6.89 6.39 -12.56
C SER A 17 -6.97 7.92 -12.36
N SER A 18 -7.91 8.41 -11.55
CA SER A 18 -8.19 9.83 -11.38
C SER A 18 -8.38 10.17 -9.90
N THR A 19 -8.10 11.41 -9.50
CA THR A 19 -8.31 11.90 -8.13
C THR A 19 -9.76 11.76 -7.67
N GLN A 20 -10.72 12.13 -8.53
CA GLN A 20 -12.14 12.03 -8.20
C GLN A 20 -12.58 10.57 -8.06
N ASP A 21 -12.20 9.72 -9.03
CA ASP A 21 -12.48 8.28 -8.99
C ASP A 21 -11.90 7.65 -7.72
N THR A 22 -10.69 8.08 -7.33
CA THR A 22 -10.03 7.59 -6.12
C THR A 22 -10.82 7.95 -4.87
N ILE A 23 -11.20 9.22 -4.72
CA ILE A 23 -11.93 9.70 -3.55
C ILE A 23 -13.29 9.02 -3.44
N VAL A 24 -14.08 9.05 -4.53
CA VAL A 24 -15.44 8.48 -4.55
C VAL A 24 -15.42 6.97 -4.35
N ALA A 25 -14.48 6.26 -4.98
CA ALA A 25 -14.37 4.82 -4.82
C ALA A 25 -13.96 4.42 -3.39
N LEU A 26 -12.99 5.13 -2.79
CA LEU A 26 -12.57 4.87 -1.42
C LEU A 26 -13.67 5.19 -0.41
N GLU A 27 -14.41 6.27 -0.60
CA GLU A 27 -15.57 6.62 0.22
C GLU A 27 -16.65 5.53 0.14
N ALA A 28 -17.01 5.10 -1.08
CA ALA A 28 -18.00 4.06 -1.29
C ALA A 28 -17.59 2.71 -0.67
N LEU A 29 -16.31 2.33 -0.82
CA LEU A 29 -15.76 1.12 -0.19
C LEU A 29 -15.74 1.22 1.34
N SER A 30 -15.43 2.39 1.90
CA SER A 30 -15.44 2.63 3.35
C SER A 30 -16.86 2.53 3.92
N LEU A 31 -17.84 3.15 3.27
CA LEU A 31 -19.25 3.07 3.66
C LEU A 31 -19.76 1.63 3.59
N TYR A 32 -19.45 0.92 2.50
CA TYR A 32 -19.81 -0.49 2.37
C TYR A 32 -19.18 -1.35 3.48
N ALA A 33 -17.90 -1.16 3.79
CA ALA A 33 -17.23 -1.87 4.87
C ALA A 33 -17.84 -1.57 6.25
N SER A 34 -18.36 -0.35 6.46
CA SER A 34 -18.99 0.05 7.73
C SER A 34 -20.36 -0.59 7.98
N GLN A 35 -21.02 -1.07 6.92
CA GLN A 35 -22.37 -1.65 6.94
C GLN A 35 -22.37 -3.19 7.01
N ASP A 36 -21.26 -3.82 7.39
CA ASP A 36 -21.19 -5.29 7.51
C ASP A 36 -22.25 -5.80 8.52
N PRO A 37 -23.14 -6.74 8.13
CA PRO A 37 -24.19 -7.25 9.01
C PRO A 37 -23.65 -7.96 10.26
N ASN A 38 -22.44 -8.52 10.20
CA ASN A 38 -21.82 -9.23 11.32
C ASN A 38 -21.01 -8.31 12.23
N ARG A 39 -21.17 -6.98 12.10
CA ARG A 39 -20.41 -5.99 12.86
C ARG A 39 -20.57 -6.10 14.37
N ASN A 40 -21.68 -6.68 14.84
CA ASN A 40 -21.92 -6.83 16.27
C ASN A 40 -21.07 -7.91 16.95
N GLU A 41 -20.53 -8.84 16.18
CA GLU A 41 -19.73 -9.97 16.67
C GLU A 41 -18.28 -9.91 16.19
N PHE A 42 -17.86 -8.77 15.64
CA PHE A 42 -16.53 -8.63 15.05
C PHE A 42 -15.43 -8.75 16.11
N GLY A 43 -14.48 -9.65 15.88
CA GLY A 43 -13.33 -9.87 16.74
C GLY A 43 -12.40 -10.87 16.08
N LEU A 44 -11.17 -10.46 15.81
CA LEU A 44 -10.18 -11.28 15.12
C LEU A 44 -8.89 -11.33 15.92
N ASP A 45 -8.39 -12.55 16.11
CA ASP A 45 -7.06 -12.84 16.60
C ASP A 45 -6.21 -13.33 15.43
N LEU A 46 -5.13 -12.61 15.15
CA LEU A 46 -4.16 -12.93 14.11
C LEU A 46 -2.83 -13.29 14.77
N SER A 47 -2.31 -14.48 14.48
CA SER A 47 -0.94 -14.86 14.80
C SER A 47 -0.14 -14.96 13.50
N LEU A 48 0.91 -14.15 13.40
CA LEU A 48 1.82 -14.12 12.26
C LEU A 48 3.16 -14.70 12.67
N THR A 49 3.65 -15.64 11.89
CA THR A 49 4.98 -16.24 12.06
C THR A 49 5.73 -16.21 10.74
N ALA A 50 7.06 -16.11 10.80
CA ALA A 50 7.92 -16.09 9.62
C ALA A 50 8.79 -17.34 9.58
N SER A 51 8.91 -17.96 8.41
CA SER A 51 9.80 -19.13 8.25
C SER A 51 11.28 -18.78 8.39
N SER A 52 11.64 -17.50 8.21
CA SER A 52 13.02 -17.01 8.25
C SER A 52 13.54 -16.73 9.66
N ASP A 53 12.65 -16.52 10.63
CA ASP A 53 13.00 -16.19 12.01
C ASP A 53 12.02 -16.87 12.97
N GLN A 54 12.49 -17.89 13.67
CA GLN A 54 11.67 -18.67 14.62
C GLN A 54 11.28 -17.85 15.85
N ASN A 55 11.99 -16.76 16.15
CA ASN A 55 11.70 -15.89 17.28
C ASN A 55 10.76 -14.74 16.90
N TRP A 56 10.47 -14.57 15.61
CA TRP A 56 9.54 -13.56 15.14
C TRP A 56 8.12 -14.13 15.13
N GLU A 57 7.35 -13.72 16.11
CA GLU A 57 5.92 -13.95 16.19
C GLU A 57 5.21 -12.62 16.47
N GLN A 58 4.07 -12.40 15.83
CA GLN A 58 3.27 -11.21 16.01
C GLN A 58 1.82 -11.61 16.23
N ASP A 59 1.38 -11.43 17.47
CA ASP A 59 -0.02 -11.59 17.85
C ASP A 59 -0.71 -10.24 17.79
N ILE A 60 -1.75 -10.16 16.95
CA ILE A 60 -2.53 -8.96 16.70
C ILE A 60 -3.97 -9.27 17.04
N HIS A 61 -4.47 -8.61 18.08
CA HIS A 61 -5.89 -8.60 18.42
C HIS A 61 -6.56 -7.39 17.77
N ILE A 62 -7.55 -7.66 16.91
CA ILE A 62 -8.39 -6.63 16.28
C ILE A 62 -9.75 -6.64 17.00
N PRO A 63 -9.99 -5.66 17.89
CA PRO A 63 -11.22 -5.60 18.64
C PRO A 63 -12.37 -5.03 17.79
N LYS A 64 -13.61 -5.38 18.17
CA LYS A 64 -14.86 -4.86 17.57
C LYS A 64 -14.88 -3.34 17.39
N ASN A 65 -14.34 -2.62 18.37
CA ASN A 65 -14.49 -1.16 18.44
C ASN A 65 -13.45 -0.40 17.61
N ASP A 66 -12.36 -1.05 17.19
CA ASP A 66 -11.22 -0.40 16.52
C ASP A 66 -10.70 -1.25 15.34
N PHE A 67 -11.61 -1.68 14.47
CA PHE A 67 -11.30 -2.55 13.33
C PHE A 67 -10.65 -1.83 12.14
N THR A 68 -10.61 -0.49 12.15
CA THR A 68 -10.00 0.33 11.09
C THR A 68 -8.52 0.61 11.34
N ARG A 69 -8.01 0.27 12.53
CA ARG A 69 -6.62 0.46 12.88
C ARG A 69 -5.70 -0.41 12.02
N VAL A 70 -4.70 0.23 11.44
CA VAL A 70 -3.64 -0.46 10.69
C VAL A 70 -2.55 -0.91 11.66
N TYR A 71 -2.27 -2.21 11.68
CA TYR A 71 -1.14 -2.78 12.39
C TYR A 71 0.03 -2.96 11.43
N ARG A 72 1.24 -2.64 11.90
CA ARG A 72 2.48 -2.78 11.12
C ARG A 72 3.50 -3.50 11.95
N SER A 73 4.05 -4.56 11.38
CA SER A 73 5.19 -5.28 11.93
C SER A 73 6.28 -5.37 10.87
N TYR A 74 7.52 -5.45 11.34
CA TYR A 74 8.69 -5.48 10.49
C TYR A 74 9.52 -6.71 10.83
N LEU A 75 10.04 -7.36 9.79
CA LEU A 75 11.08 -8.37 9.94
C LEU A 75 12.43 -7.68 10.02
N GLN A 76 13.38 -8.29 10.72
CA GLN A 76 14.76 -7.81 10.74
C GLN A 76 15.38 -7.91 9.33
N GLU A 77 16.31 -7.01 9.02
CA GLU A 77 16.88 -6.86 7.67
C GLU A 77 17.47 -8.16 7.10
N ASN A 78 18.03 -9.02 7.96
CA ASN A 78 18.65 -10.28 7.55
C ASN A 78 17.66 -11.46 7.47
N HIS A 79 16.38 -11.27 7.81
CA HIS A 79 15.36 -12.31 7.84
C HIS A 79 14.22 -12.08 6.84
N VAL A 80 14.44 -11.30 5.77
CA VAL A 80 13.43 -10.98 4.76
C VAL A 80 13.40 -12.02 3.61
N PHE A 81 13.23 -13.29 3.95
CA PHE A 81 13.12 -14.41 3.00
C PHE A 81 12.09 -15.45 3.46
N GLY A 82 11.70 -16.36 2.57
CA GLY A 82 10.74 -17.43 2.89
C GLY A 82 9.28 -16.98 2.86
N PHE A 83 8.43 -17.64 3.65
CA PHE A 83 6.99 -17.39 3.70
C PHE A 83 6.56 -16.90 5.08
N ILE A 84 5.51 -16.07 5.09
CA ILE A 84 4.81 -15.65 6.30
C ILE A 84 3.58 -16.54 6.43
N ARG A 85 3.44 -17.19 7.58
CA ARG A 85 2.26 -17.96 7.93
C ARG A 85 1.35 -17.10 8.79
N SER A 86 0.08 -16.98 8.38
CA SER A 86 -0.96 -16.30 9.14
C SER A 86 -1.96 -17.32 9.64
N ASP A 87 -2.10 -17.44 10.96
CA ASP A 87 -3.21 -18.14 11.61
C ASP A 87 -4.21 -17.10 12.10
N THR A 88 -5.49 -17.32 11.79
CA THR A 88 -6.56 -16.35 12.11
C THR A 88 -7.72 -17.04 12.78
N LYS A 89 -8.17 -16.51 13.90
CA LYS A 89 -9.32 -17.02 14.66
C LYS A 89 -10.31 -15.89 14.93
N GLY A 90 -11.59 -16.25 15.00
CA GLY A 90 -12.67 -15.32 15.30
C GLY A 90 -13.56 -15.00 14.10
N VAL A 91 -14.28 -13.89 14.20
CA VAL A 91 -15.33 -13.48 13.26
C VAL A 91 -15.00 -12.12 12.71
N GLY A 92 -14.91 -12.02 11.38
CA GLY A 92 -14.66 -10.75 10.71
C GLY A 92 -13.90 -10.91 9.40
N ARG A 93 -13.34 -9.79 8.92
CA ARG A 93 -12.50 -9.73 7.72
C ARG A 93 -11.30 -8.83 7.99
N ALA A 94 -10.10 -9.33 7.69
CA ALA A 94 -8.88 -8.54 7.73
C ALA A 94 -8.12 -8.66 6.40
N MET A 95 -7.40 -7.61 6.04
CA MET A 95 -6.51 -7.60 4.87
C MET A 95 -5.07 -7.60 5.35
N LEU A 96 -4.36 -8.69 5.10
CA LEU A 96 -2.92 -8.78 5.31
C LEU A 96 -2.20 -8.28 4.06
N GLN A 97 -1.36 -7.27 4.20
CA GLN A 97 -0.55 -6.74 3.10
C GLN A 97 0.94 -6.88 3.42
N LEU A 98 1.66 -7.61 2.57
CA LEU A 98 3.10 -7.75 2.65
C LEU A 98 3.76 -6.77 1.67
N THR A 99 4.72 -5.99 2.16
CA THR A 99 5.55 -5.10 1.33
C THR A 99 7.01 -5.47 1.51
N THR A 100 7.70 -5.74 0.40
CA THR A 100 9.13 -6.06 0.39
C THR A 100 9.87 -5.09 -0.51
N THR A 101 10.97 -4.56 -0.01
CA THR A 101 11.89 -3.71 -0.76
C THR A 101 13.25 -4.38 -0.80
N LYS A 102 13.73 -4.66 -2.01
CA LYS A 102 15.05 -5.26 -2.23
C LYS A 102 15.84 -4.43 -3.24
N ARG A 103 17.15 -4.39 -3.05
CA ARG A 103 18.07 -3.90 -4.08
C ARG A 103 18.24 -5.00 -5.13
N VAL A 104 18.29 -4.60 -6.40
CA VAL A 104 18.49 -5.52 -7.52
C VAL A 104 19.86 -5.23 -8.15
N GLU A 105 20.69 -6.25 -8.28
CA GLU A 105 22.04 -6.12 -8.84
C GLU A 105 22.04 -6.18 -10.37
N PHE A 106 21.16 -7.00 -10.94
CA PHE A 106 21.08 -7.17 -12.39
C PHE A 106 20.18 -6.11 -13.02
N GLN A 107 20.69 -5.43 -14.04
CA GLN A 107 19.96 -4.39 -14.77
C GLN A 107 18.62 -4.89 -15.33
N LYS A 108 18.52 -6.16 -15.72
CA LYS A 108 17.27 -6.78 -16.21
C LYS A 108 16.14 -6.83 -15.17
N LEU A 109 16.47 -6.73 -13.88
CA LEU A 109 15.51 -6.73 -12.78
C LEU A 109 15.14 -5.31 -12.33
N VAL A 110 15.83 -4.30 -12.86
CA VAL A 110 15.49 -2.90 -12.61
C VAL A 110 14.19 -2.60 -13.34
N LYS A 111 13.19 -2.08 -12.62
CA LYS A 111 11.95 -1.59 -13.24
C LYS A 111 12.29 -0.40 -14.13
N THR A 112 12.19 -0.59 -15.44
CA THR A 112 12.34 0.47 -16.43
C THR A 112 11.02 1.23 -16.60
N PRO A 113 11.08 2.48 -17.08
CA PRO A 113 9.87 3.19 -17.46
C PRO A 113 9.12 2.40 -18.54
N MET A 114 7.79 2.31 -18.40
CA MET A 114 6.95 1.67 -19.42
C MET A 114 6.80 2.61 -20.62
N TYR A 115 6.70 2.04 -21.81
CA TYR A 115 6.48 2.78 -23.05
C TYR A 115 5.09 2.48 -23.59
N ILE A 116 4.50 3.43 -24.30
CA ILE A 116 3.20 3.23 -24.98
C ILE A 116 3.36 2.07 -25.96
N ASP A 117 2.47 1.07 -25.88
CA ASP A 117 2.52 -0.17 -26.66
C ASP A 117 3.83 -0.99 -26.51
N ASN A 118 4.58 -0.79 -25.43
CA ASN A 118 5.92 -1.36 -25.22
C ASN A 118 6.95 -1.01 -26.32
N ASP A 119 6.73 0.10 -27.05
CA ASP A 119 7.62 0.56 -28.11
C ASP A 119 8.72 1.49 -27.55
N LEU A 120 9.97 1.04 -27.55
CA LEU A 120 11.12 1.79 -27.03
C LEU A 120 11.43 3.09 -27.80
N SER A 121 10.88 3.26 -29.01
CA SER A 121 11.06 4.50 -29.77
C SER A 121 10.14 5.64 -29.30
N LYS A 122 9.06 5.30 -28.57
CA LYS A 122 8.09 6.28 -28.08
C LYS A 122 8.59 6.92 -26.79
N THR A 123 7.93 8.01 -26.39
CA THR A 123 8.23 8.62 -25.09
C THR A 123 7.77 7.71 -23.95
N PRO A 124 8.55 7.61 -22.85
CA PRO A 124 8.14 6.85 -21.68
C PRO A 124 6.82 7.40 -21.13
N MET A 125 5.96 6.48 -20.69
CA MET A 125 4.68 6.80 -20.09
C MET A 125 4.91 7.60 -18.80
N LYS A 126 4.34 8.79 -18.75
CA LYS A 126 4.37 9.65 -17.55
C LYS A 126 3.19 9.26 -16.66
N PHE A 127 3.47 8.62 -15.53
CA PHE A 127 2.44 8.22 -14.55
C PHE A 127 1.99 9.37 -13.66
N PHE A 128 2.93 10.23 -13.28
CA PHE A 128 2.68 11.46 -12.55
C PHE A 128 3.74 12.47 -12.98
N SER A 129 3.38 13.75 -13.04
CA SER A 129 4.37 14.81 -13.15
C SER A 129 4.45 15.56 -11.83
N LEU A 130 5.66 15.69 -11.31
CA LEU A 130 5.96 16.48 -10.13
C LEU A 130 6.77 17.69 -10.60
N ASP A 131 6.16 18.86 -10.55
CA ASP A 131 6.84 20.12 -10.80
C ASP A 131 7.28 20.70 -9.46
N LEU A 132 8.58 20.91 -9.30
CA LEU A 132 9.19 21.38 -8.05
C LEU A 132 9.60 22.83 -8.21
N GLN A 133 8.83 23.74 -7.60
CA GLN A 133 9.24 25.13 -7.49
C GLN A 133 10.12 25.29 -6.26
N ILE A 134 11.42 25.43 -6.49
CA ILE A 134 12.42 25.58 -5.43
C ILE A 134 12.82 27.05 -5.37
N ASN A 135 12.65 27.66 -4.20
CA ASN A 135 13.10 29.01 -3.89
C ASN A 135 14.10 28.97 -2.73
N PHE A 136 15.14 29.79 -2.81
CA PHE A 136 16.13 29.93 -1.74
C PHE A 136 15.98 31.29 -1.07
N ALA A 137 16.08 31.32 0.25
CA ALA A 137 15.96 32.52 1.07
C ALA A 137 16.96 32.52 2.25
N GLY A 138 17.05 33.65 2.95
CA GLY A 138 17.95 33.82 4.10
C GLY A 138 19.39 34.18 3.71
N ARG A 139 20.24 34.40 4.72
CA ARG A 139 21.67 34.71 4.51
C ARG A 139 22.37 33.47 3.95
N ASN A 140 23.03 33.60 2.81
CA ASN A 140 23.69 32.51 2.09
C ASN A 140 22.75 31.36 1.68
N ASN A 141 21.50 31.66 1.30
CA ASN A 141 20.53 30.64 0.85
C ASN A 141 20.32 29.52 1.88
N SER A 142 20.44 29.84 3.17
CA SER A 142 20.31 28.87 4.26
C SER A 142 18.91 28.27 4.39
N ILE A 143 17.91 28.86 3.73
CA ILE A 143 16.52 28.40 3.75
C ILE A 143 16.13 27.95 2.35
N MET A 144 15.75 26.69 2.22
CA MET A 144 15.18 26.14 0.99
C MET A 144 13.67 25.99 1.16
N LEU A 145 12.91 26.68 0.31
CA LEU A 145 11.46 26.60 0.22
C LEU A 145 11.13 25.78 -1.02
N MET A 146 10.62 24.55 -0.81
CA MET A 146 10.20 23.68 -1.90
C MET A 146 8.67 23.61 -1.94
N ARG A 147 8.08 23.99 -3.08
CA ARG A 147 6.66 23.82 -3.35
C ARG A 147 6.47 22.72 -4.41
N PRO A 148 6.06 21.51 -4.00
CA PRO A 148 5.71 20.47 -4.94
C PRO A 148 4.32 20.71 -5.54
N CYS A 149 4.25 20.71 -6.87
CA CYS A 149 3.00 20.74 -7.65
C CYS A 149 2.87 19.39 -8.37
N VAL A 150 1.79 18.67 -8.14
CA VAL A 150 1.49 17.44 -8.88
C VAL A 150 0.52 17.81 -10.01
N ARG A 151 0.85 17.44 -11.25
CA ARG A 151 0.01 17.65 -12.43
C ARG A 151 -0.23 16.33 -13.16
#